data_AF-A0A1G3Q1D9-F1
#
_entry.id   AF-A0A1G3Q1D9-F1
#
_cell.length_a   1.000
_cell.length_b   1.000
_cell.length_c   1.000
_cell.angle_alpha   90.00
_cell.angle_beta   90.00
_cell.angle_gamma   90.00
#
_symmetry.space_group_name_H-M   'P 1'
#
loop_
_entity.id
_entity.type
_entity.pdbx_description
1 polymer ?
#
loop_
_entity_poly.entity_id
_entity_poly.type
_entity_poly.pdbx_seq_one_letter_code
_entity_poly.pdbx_strand_id
1 'polypeptide(L)'
;MKNIGKLIEEQADFCSGLKRIAQLFAEDIDSKFDVTSILLTGSAARGDARMGKLGVLVDLTIISDTGNLNLQDSYGPDREPFIPYYCTRFMNTGFQIKQETLSHIFDTNKSESECFALSESLVLTTKYPEMDSIIRQLYPKSQGSRKDTAMKNYRRYFYLCGEYRYEKWEYREAYHQMAQNFHEAFECFCGFVYAVNGSFIPRKDWLAYLLPEQEIKPPNIELLINKMLRVLPERNGIEEGKIIYQTVGKWMKTTAENFGWI
;
A
#
# COMPACT_ATOMS: atom_id res chain seq x y z
N MET A 1 -12.75 1.59 26.49
CA MET A 1 -12.22 1.18 25.17
C MET A 1 -13.26 0.32 24.47
N LYS A 2 -13.53 0.56 23.18
CA LYS A 2 -14.39 -0.35 22.40
C LYS A 2 -13.69 -1.70 22.23
N ASN A 3 -14.45 -2.79 22.22
CA ASN A 3 -13.94 -4.13 21.88
C ASN A 3 -13.55 -4.15 20.38
N ILE A 4 -12.44 -4.83 20.04
CA ILE A 4 -11.96 -4.98 18.66
C ILE A 4 -13.02 -5.58 17.72
N GLY A 5 -13.83 -6.55 18.19
CA GLY A 5 -14.91 -7.12 17.37
C GLY A 5 -15.96 -6.07 16.99
N LYS A 6 -16.35 -5.23 17.94
CA LYS A 6 -17.29 -4.12 17.68
C LYS A 6 -16.70 -3.07 16.73
N LEU A 7 -15.40 -2.82 16.80
CA LEU A 7 -14.72 -1.91 15.86
C LEU A 7 -14.71 -2.47 14.44
N ILE A 8 -14.54 -3.79 14.28
CA ILE A 8 -14.59 -4.47 12.98
C ILE A 8 -16.00 -4.40 12.40
N GLU A 9 -17.04 -4.68 13.20
CA GLU A 9 -18.44 -4.58 12.78
C GLU A 9 -18.80 -3.16 12.34
N GLU A 10 -18.49 -2.14 13.17
CA GLU A 10 -18.74 -0.73 12.83
C GLU A 10 -18.03 -0.31 11.53
N GLN A 11 -16.81 -0.79 11.30
CA GLN A 11 -16.06 -0.52 10.08
C GLN A 11 -16.66 -1.22 8.85
N ALA A 12 -17.11 -2.47 9.01
CA ALA A 12 -17.77 -3.22 7.96
C ALA A 12 -19.10 -2.57 7.53
N ASP A 13 -19.92 -2.14 8.50
CA ASP A 13 -21.17 -1.41 8.25
C ASP A 13 -20.91 -0.08 7.55
N PHE A 14 -19.91 0.67 8.02
CA PHE A 14 -19.51 1.94 7.41
C PHE A 14 -19.08 1.74 5.95
N CYS A 15 -18.22 0.76 5.67
CA CYS A 15 -17.77 0.46 4.32
C CYS A 15 -18.90 -0.04 3.42
N SER A 16 -19.82 -0.84 3.96
CA SER A 16 -21.01 -1.30 3.22
C SER A 16 -21.91 -0.12 2.81
N GLY A 17 -22.07 0.86 3.70
CA GLY A 17 -22.75 2.12 3.38
C GLY A 17 -22.07 2.89 2.25
N LEU A 18 -20.74 3.03 2.29
CA LEU A 18 -19.97 3.69 1.24
C LEU A 18 -20.08 2.96 -0.11
N LYS A 19 -19.97 1.62 -0.12
CA LYS A 19 -20.11 0.79 -1.33
C LYS A 19 -21.47 1.01 -1.99
N ARG A 20 -22.55 1.05 -1.20
CA ARG A 20 -23.90 1.32 -1.72
C ARG A 20 -24.03 2.70 -2.34
N ILE A 21 -23.49 3.74 -1.70
CA ILE A 21 -23.54 5.12 -2.25
C ILE A 21 -22.68 5.21 -3.51
N ALA A 22 -21.51 4.56 -3.53
CA ALA A 22 -20.65 4.51 -4.71
C ALA A 22 -21.35 3.83 -5.89
N GLN A 23 -22.07 2.73 -5.66
CA GLN A 23 -22.87 2.06 -6.68
C GLN A 23 -23.94 2.99 -7.28
N LEU A 24 -24.71 3.68 -6.43
CA LEU A 24 -25.71 4.65 -6.88
C LEU A 24 -25.09 5.79 -7.69
N PHE A 25 -23.91 6.26 -7.29
CA PHE A 25 -23.23 7.32 -8.01
C PHE A 25 -22.69 6.83 -9.36
N ALA A 26 -22.17 5.59 -9.42
CA ALA A 26 -21.71 4.98 -10.65
C ALA A 26 -22.86 4.83 -11.67
N GLU A 27 -24.04 4.41 -11.21
CA GLU A 27 -25.25 4.34 -12.05
C GLU A 27 -25.68 5.72 -12.58
N ASP A 28 -25.63 6.75 -11.74
CA ASP A 28 -25.93 8.13 -12.14
C ASP A 28 -24.92 8.65 -13.19
N ILE A 29 -23.62 8.34 -13.04
CA ILE A 29 -22.58 8.66 -14.03
C ILE A 29 -22.82 7.92 -15.34
N ASP A 30 -23.03 6.60 -15.31
CA ASP A 30 -23.23 5.76 -16.50
C ASP A 30 -24.47 6.18 -17.31
N SER A 31 -25.49 6.72 -16.64
CA SER A 31 -26.67 7.27 -17.31
C SER A 31 -26.43 8.60 -18.05
N LYS A 32 -25.37 9.34 -17.71
CA LYS A 32 -25.09 10.69 -18.22
C LYS A 32 -23.89 10.76 -19.15
N PHE A 33 -22.96 9.82 -19.02
CA PHE A 33 -21.69 9.82 -19.74
C PHE A 33 -21.46 8.47 -20.41
N ASP A 34 -20.84 8.48 -21.59
CA ASP A 34 -20.43 7.25 -22.24
C ASP A 34 -19.15 6.70 -21.58
N VAL A 35 -19.36 5.86 -20.56
CA VAL A 35 -18.28 5.20 -19.82
C VAL A 35 -18.17 3.74 -20.25
N THR A 36 -16.94 3.22 -20.30
CA THR A 36 -16.67 1.79 -20.49
C THR A 36 -16.86 1.03 -19.20
N SER A 37 -16.35 1.56 -18.08
CA SER A 37 -16.45 0.93 -16.76
C SER A 37 -16.24 1.95 -15.65
N ILE A 38 -16.77 1.68 -14.46
CA ILE A 38 -16.49 2.44 -13.25
C ILE A 38 -16.06 1.48 -12.15
N LEU A 39 -14.92 1.78 -11.53
CA LEU A 39 -14.33 0.99 -10.46
C LEU A 39 -14.40 1.75 -9.15
N LEU A 40 -14.84 1.09 -8.08
CA LEU A 40 -14.59 1.53 -6.71
C LEU A 40 -13.21 1.04 -6.30
N THR A 41 -12.34 1.96 -5.91
CA THR A 41 -10.95 1.65 -5.54
C THR A 41 -10.68 2.04 -4.09
N GLY A 42 -9.46 1.79 -3.61
CA GLY A 42 -9.01 2.30 -2.32
C GLY A 42 -9.69 1.65 -1.12
N SER A 43 -9.83 2.44 -0.05
CA SER A 43 -10.20 1.90 1.28
C SER A 43 -11.65 1.43 1.38
N ALA A 44 -12.55 2.08 0.66
CA ALA A 44 -13.95 1.66 0.59
C ALA A 44 -14.10 0.31 -0.12
N ALA A 45 -13.33 0.07 -1.20
CA ALA A 45 -13.33 -1.21 -1.90
C ALA A 45 -12.87 -2.37 -0.99
N ARG A 46 -11.70 -2.19 -0.36
CA ARG A 46 -11.09 -3.17 0.57
C ARG A 46 -11.88 -3.41 1.85
N GLY A 47 -12.74 -2.47 2.24
CA GLY A 47 -13.51 -2.57 3.48
C GLY A 47 -12.74 -2.09 4.72
N ASP A 48 -11.68 -1.30 4.53
CA ASP A 48 -10.85 -0.75 5.59
C ASP A 48 -11.00 0.78 5.76
N ALA A 49 -11.97 1.40 5.08
CA ALA A 49 -12.24 2.83 5.21
C ALA A 49 -12.60 3.24 6.64
N ARG A 50 -12.12 4.41 7.06
CA ARG A 50 -12.47 5.04 8.35
C ARG A 50 -12.69 6.53 8.18
N MET A 51 -13.66 7.07 8.92
CA MET A 51 -13.91 8.51 8.96
C MET A 51 -12.77 9.22 9.70
N GLY A 52 -11.97 10.01 8.98
CA GLY A 52 -10.96 10.89 9.57
C GLY A 52 -11.56 12.21 10.07
N LYS A 53 -10.74 13.02 10.73
CA LYS A 53 -11.14 14.39 11.16
C LYS A 53 -11.54 15.30 10.00
N LEU A 54 -10.99 15.04 8.82
CA LEU A 54 -11.25 15.80 7.59
C LEU A 54 -12.30 15.12 6.69
N GLY A 55 -12.96 14.07 7.19
CA GLY A 55 -13.86 13.25 6.39
C GLY A 55 -13.18 12.05 5.73
N VAL A 56 -13.87 11.43 4.78
CA VAL A 56 -13.35 10.41 3.88
C VAL A 56 -13.79 10.75 2.46
N LEU A 57 -12.87 10.66 1.50
CA LEU A 57 -13.19 10.69 0.08
C LEU A 57 -13.23 9.26 -0.43
N VAL A 58 -14.27 8.92 -1.18
CA VAL A 58 -14.42 7.61 -1.82
C VAL A 58 -13.76 7.65 -3.19
N ASP A 59 -12.92 6.66 -3.46
CA ASP A 59 -12.08 6.63 -4.65
C ASP A 59 -12.80 5.93 -5.81
N LEU A 60 -13.09 6.66 -6.89
CA LEU A 60 -13.62 6.08 -8.12
C LEU A 60 -12.60 6.20 -9.24
N THR A 61 -12.52 5.18 -10.08
CA THR A 61 -11.86 5.25 -11.39
C THR A 61 -12.90 5.09 -12.47
N ILE A 62 -13.11 6.12 -13.29
CA ILE A 62 -13.93 6.06 -14.49
C ILE A 62 -13.04 5.71 -15.67
N ILE A 63 -13.46 4.72 -16.44
CA ILE A 63 -12.80 4.27 -17.65
C ILE A 63 -13.67 4.68 -18.83
N SER A 64 -13.12 5.43 -19.76
CA SER A 64 -13.79 5.88 -20.99
C SER A 64 -12.79 5.92 -22.15
N ASP A 65 -13.28 6.06 -23.38
CA ASP A 65 -12.42 6.08 -24.56
C ASP A 65 -11.42 7.26 -24.54
N THR A 66 -11.84 8.41 -24.03
CA THR A 66 -10.98 9.62 -23.98
C THR A 66 -10.19 9.73 -22.68
N GLY A 67 -10.64 9.09 -21.59
CA GLY A 67 -10.09 9.27 -20.25
C GLY A 67 -10.27 10.69 -19.69
N ASN A 68 -11.13 11.52 -20.30
CA ASN A 68 -11.33 12.91 -19.90
C ASN A 68 -12.76 13.36 -20.20
N LEU A 69 -13.69 12.97 -19.33
CA LEU A 69 -15.08 13.40 -19.37
C LEU A 69 -15.23 14.77 -18.70
N ASN A 70 -16.14 15.59 -19.22
CA ASN A 70 -16.45 16.90 -18.66
C ASN A 70 -17.41 16.77 -17.46
N LEU A 71 -16.93 16.18 -16.36
CA LEU A 71 -17.75 15.88 -15.18
C LEU A 71 -18.36 17.14 -14.53
N GLN A 72 -17.71 18.28 -14.69
CA GLN A 72 -18.15 19.56 -14.14
C GLN A 72 -19.48 20.06 -14.72
N ASP A 73 -19.85 19.64 -15.95
CA ASP A 73 -21.15 20.01 -16.54
C ASP A 73 -22.33 19.39 -15.77
N SER A 74 -22.13 18.20 -15.20
CA SER A 74 -23.17 17.46 -14.45
C SER A 74 -23.07 17.62 -12.94
N TYR A 75 -21.85 17.80 -12.41
CA TYR A 75 -21.59 17.74 -10.97
C TYR A 75 -20.98 19.03 -10.38
N GLY A 76 -20.85 20.08 -11.20
CA GLY A 76 -20.34 21.38 -10.80
C GLY A 76 -18.81 21.47 -10.77
N PRO A 77 -18.24 22.60 -10.35
CA PRO A 77 -16.80 22.80 -10.35
C PRO A 77 -16.09 21.81 -9.41
N ASP A 78 -14.86 21.45 -9.78
CA ASP A 78 -13.99 20.64 -8.95
C ASP A 78 -13.75 21.31 -7.60
N ARG A 79 -13.95 20.56 -6.51
CA ARG A 79 -13.78 21.05 -5.15
C ARG A 79 -12.31 21.12 -4.72
N GLU A 80 -11.43 20.35 -5.35
CA GLU A 80 -10.00 20.32 -5.06
C GLU A 80 -9.17 20.40 -6.36
N PRO A 81 -9.23 21.53 -7.09
CA PRO A 81 -8.65 21.65 -8.44
C PRO A 81 -7.10 21.56 -8.50
N PHE A 82 -6.43 21.43 -7.35
CA PHE A 82 -4.97 21.35 -7.24
C PHE A 82 -4.44 19.92 -7.13
N ILE A 83 -5.32 18.91 -7.08
CA ILE A 83 -4.94 17.50 -7.11
C ILE A 83 -5.38 16.86 -8.43
N PRO A 84 -4.71 15.80 -8.91
CA PRO A 84 -4.96 15.21 -10.23
C PRO A 84 -6.21 14.30 -10.24
N TYR A 85 -7.27 14.68 -9.52
CA TYR A 85 -8.54 13.95 -9.42
C TYR A 85 -9.68 14.95 -9.41
N TYR A 86 -10.76 14.64 -10.12
CA TYR A 86 -11.97 15.45 -10.05
C TYR A 86 -12.71 15.16 -8.74
N CYS A 87 -12.82 16.17 -7.87
CA CYS A 87 -13.41 16.01 -6.54
C CYS A 87 -14.81 16.61 -6.46
N THR A 88 -15.78 15.81 -6.04
CA THR A 88 -17.18 16.24 -5.93
C THR A 88 -17.90 15.62 -4.73
N ARG A 89 -19.19 15.93 -4.55
CA ARG A 89 -20.05 15.30 -3.56
C ARG A 89 -21.31 14.71 -4.20
N PHE A 90 -21.68 13.53 -3.74
CA PHE A 90 -22.93 12.86 -4.09
C PHE A 90 -23.57 12.30 -2.81
N MET A 91 -24.85 12.61 -2.57
CA MET A 91 -25.58 12.22 -1.35
C MET A 91 -24.82 12.49 -0.03
N ASN A 92 -24.18 13.66 0.09
CA ASN A 92 -23.32 14.06 1.21
C ASN A 92 -22.01 13.28 1.40
N THR A 93 -21.69 12.33 0.51
CA THR A 93 -20.41 11.63 0.48
C THR A 93 -19.46 12.32 -0.48
N GLY A 94 -18.21 12.53 -0.07
CA GLY A 94 -17.16 13.06 -0.93
C GLY A 94 -16.57 11.97 -1.82
N PHE A 95 -16.30 12.32 -3.07
CA PHE A 95 -15.69 11.43 -4.05
C PHE A 95 -14.48 12.10 -4.68
N GLN A 96 -13.41 11.32 -4.87
CA GLN A 96 -12.30 11.68 -5.75
C GLN A 96 -12.32 10.74 -6.95
N ILE A 97 -12.36 11.32 -8.16
CA ILE A 97 -12.59 10.59 -9.39
C ILE A 97 -11.35 10.67 -10.26
N LYS A 98 -10.70 9.52 -10.45
CA LYS A 98 -9.66 9.32 -11.46
C LYS A 98 -10.33 9.00 -12.79
N GLN A 99 -9.88 9.62 -13.88
CA GLN A 99 -10.38 9.36 -15.22
C GLN A 99 -9.28 8.72 -16.05
N GLU A 100 -9.59 7.62 -16.72
CA GLU A 100 -8.60 6.77 -17.38
C GLU A 100 -9.12 6.20 -18.69
N THR A 101 -8.19 5.80 -19.56
CA THR A 101 -8.51 5.02 -20.75
C THR A 101 -8.36 3.53 -20.49
N LEU A 102 -9.03 2.72 -21.32
CA LEU A 102 -8.89 1.26 -21.27
C LEU A 102 -7.43 0.81 -21.49
N SER A 103 -6.72 1.46 -22.41
CA SER A 103 -5.30 1.20 -22.68
C SER A 103 -4.43 1.49 -21.46
N HIS A 104 -4.72 2.56 -20.73
CA HIS A 104 -4.01 2.83 -19.49
C HIS A 104 -4.30 1.76 -18.45
N ILE A 105 -5.54 1.31 -18.24
CA ILE A 105 -5.84 0.22 -17.28
C ILE A 105 -5.06 -1.05 -17.59
N PHE A 106 -4.93 -1.41 -18.87
CA PHE A 106 -4.23 -2.63 -19.30
C PHE A 106 -2.70 -2.53 -19.30
N ASP A 107 -2.13 -1.34 -19.10
CA ASP A 107 -0.68 -1.19 -19.03
C ASP A 107 -0.08 -1.95 -17.84
N THR A 108 0.72 -2.99 -18.11
CA THR A 108 1.39 -3.77 -17.07
C THR A 108 2.72 -3.14 -16.63
N ASN A 109 3.14 -2.02 -17.22
CA ASN A 109 4.36 -1.31 -16.81
C ASN A 109 4.15 -0.37 -15.61
N LYS A 110 2.92 -0.31 -15.06
CA LYS A 110 2.63 0.43 -13.83
C LYS A 110 3.41 -0.10 -12.65
N SER A 111 3.51 0.73 -11.60
CA SER A 111 4.09 0.28 -10.34
C SER A 111 3.29 -0.89 -9.73
N GLU A 112 3.96 -1.77 -8.99
CA GLU A 112 3.30 -2.88 -8.28
C GLU A 112 2.16 -2.38 -7.38
N SER A 113 2.33 -1.21 -6.74
CA SER A 113 1.31 -0.57 -5.91
C SER A 113 0.05 -0.16 -6.67
N GLU A 114 0.19 0.31 -7.91
CA GLU A 114 -0.96 0.68 -8.73
C GLU A 114 -1.69 -0.57 -9.24
N CYS A 115 -0.93 -1.59 -9.67
CA CYS A 115 -1.50 -2.87 -10.07
C CYS A 115 -2.27 -3.54 -8.93
N PHE A 116 -1.71 -3.54 -7.72
CA PHE A 116 -2.39 -4.05 -6.52
C PHE A 116 -3.64 -3.22 -6.19
N ALA A 117 -3.57 -1.89 -6.23
CA ALA A 117 -4.74 -1.05 -5.98
C ALA A 117 -5.88 -1.32 -6.98
N LEU A 118 -5.55 -1.56 -8.26
CA LEU A 118 -6.51 -1.97 -9.28
C LEU A 118 -7.06 -3.38 -9.04
N SER A 119 -6.24 -4.35 -8.64
CA SER A 119 -6.71 -5.72 -8.37
C SER A 119 -7.66 -5.82 -7.18
N GLU A 120 -7.53 -4.90 -6.21
CA GLU A 120 -8.42 -4.78 -5.05
C GLU A 120 -9.69 -3.96 -5.34
N SER A 121 -9.87 -3.49 -6.57
CA SER A 121 -11.02 -2.67 -6.94
C SER A 121 -12.27 -3.51 -7.15
N LEU A 122 -13.44 -2.91 -6.91
CA LEU A 122 -14.73 -3.49 -7.24
C LEU A 122 -15.27 -2.86 -8.51
N VAL A 123 -15.68 -3.67 -9.48
CA VAL A 123 -16.37 -3.19 -10.68
C VAL A 123 -17.82 -2.84 -10.30
N LEU A 124 -18.19 -1.56 -10.40
CA LEU A 124 -19.54 -1.09 -10.09
C LEU A 124 -20.47 -1.10 -11.31
N THR A 125 -19.95 -0.70 -12.47
CA THR A 125 -20.59 -0.83 -13.79
C THR A 125 -19.53 -1.16 -14.83
N THR A 126 -19.91 -1.93 -15.86
CA THR A 126 -19.03 -2.25 -16.97
C THR A 126 -19.80 -2.64 -18.24
N LYS A 127 -19.37 -2.09 -19.38
CA LYS A 127 -19.68 -2.57 -20.74
C LYS A 127 -18.67 -3.62 -21.22
N TYR A 128 -17.65 -3.90 -20.43
CA TYR A 128 -16.55 -4.82 -20.72
C TYR A 128 -16.58 -6.00 -19.74
N PRO A 129 -17.20 -7.15 -20.10
CA PRO A 129 -17.49 -8.24 -19.16
C PRO A 129 -16.24 -8.84 -18.49
N GLU A 130 -15.08 -8.80 -19.17
CA GLU A 130 -13.83 -9.36 -18.66
C GLU A 130 -13.10 -8.42 -17.68
N MET A 131 -13.61 -7.22 -17.42
CA MET A 131 -12.92 -6.19 -16.62
C MET A 131 -12.50 -6.71 -15.25
N ASP A 132 -13.39 -7.38 -14.52
CA ASP A 132 -13.10 -7.94 -13.19
C ASP A 132 -11.97 -8.98 -13.25
N SER A 133 -12.01 -9.87 -14.24
CA SER A 133 -10.94 -10.86 -14.46
C SER A 133 -9.60 -10.20 -14.78
N ILE A 134 -9.60 -9.15 -15.61
CA ILE A 134 -8.38 -8.45 -16.00
C ILE A 134 -7.75 -7.74 -14.82
N ILE A 135 -8.51 -6.91 -14.08
CA ILE A 135 -7.95 -6.14 -12.96
C ILE A 135 -7.41 -7.07 -11.87
N ARG A 136 -8.08 -8.21 -11.61
CA ARG A 136 -7.61 -9.24 -10.67
C ARG A 136 -6.32 -9.93 -11.12
N GLN A 137 -5.97 -9.86 -12.40
CA GLN A 137 -4.73 -10.45 -12.92
C GLN A 137 -3.58 -9.45 -13.04
N LEU A 138 -3.84 -8.13 -13.00
CA LEU A 138 -2.78 -7.10 -13.04
C LEU A 138 -1.75 -7.31 -11.93
N TYR A 139 -2.24 -7.79 -10.80
CA TYR A 139 -1.46 -8.35 -9.71
C TYR A 139 -1.81 -9.85 -9.60
N PRO A 140 -0.86 -10.80 -9.60
CA PRO A 140 0.57 -10.64 -9.36
C PRO A 140 1.43 -10.46 -10.64
N LYS A 141 0.85 -10.23 -11.84
CA LYS A 141 1.64 -10.12 -13.09
C LYS A 141 2.78 -9.09 -13.02
N SER A 142 2.57 -8.00 -12.29
CA SER A 142 3.56 -6.94 -12.06
C SER A 142 4.53 -7.22 -10.91
N GLN A 143 4.31 -8.27 -10.11
CA GLN A 143 5.27 -8.64 -9.07
C GLN A 143 6.56 -9.10 -9.74
N GLY A 144 7.67 -8.49 -9.34
CA GLY A 144 8.98 -9.07 -9.59
C GLY A 144 9.04 -10.49 -9.01
N SER A 145 9.92 -11.33 -9.56
CA SER A 145 10.22 -12.64 -8.97
C SER A 145 10.41 -12.47 -7.46
N ARG A 146 9.64 -13.22 -6.67
CA ARG A 146 9.71 -13.18 -5.20
C ARG A 146 11.15 -13.27 -4.70
N LYS A 147 11.95 -14.13 -5.33
CA LYS A 147 13.38 -14.26 -5.04
C LYS A 147 14.12 -12.96 -5.30
N ASP A 148 13.91 -12.34 -6.46
CA ASP A 148 14.64 -11.12 -6.84
C ASP A 148 14.27 -9.94 -5.93
N THR A 149 12.98 -9.76 -5.65
CA THR A 149 12.49 -8.72 -4.72
C THR A 149 13.02 -8.94 -3.31
N ALA A 150 12.94 -10.17 -2.79
CA ALA A 150 13.49 -10.51 -1.48
C ALA A 150 15.01 -10.30 -1.46
N MET A 151 15.74 -10.80 -2.45
CA MET A 151 17.20 -10.70 -2.48
C MET A 151 17.71 -9.27 -2.70
N LYS A 152 16.94 -8.40 -3.39
CA LYS A 152 17.22 -6.96 -3.44
C LYS A 152 17.16 -6.33 -2.05
N ASN A 153 16.08 -6.59 -1.31
CA ASN A 153 15.90 -6.12 0.06
C ASN A 153 16.96 -6.69 1.02
N TYR A 154 17.26 -7.99 0.90
CA TYR A 154 18.30 -8.67 1.64
C TYR A 154 19.66 -8.01 1.45
N ARG A 155 20.11 -7.83 0.20
CA ARG A 155 21.42 -7.23 -0.10
C ARG A 155 21.50 -5.80 0.41
N ARG A 156 20.42 -5.02 0.24
CA ARG A 156 20.37 -3.64 0.74
C ARG A 156 20.44 -3.60 2.27
N TYR A 157 19.70 -4.46 2.96
CA TYR A 157 19.76 -4.62 4.42
C TYR A 157 21.19 -4.84 4.92
N PHE A 158 21.88 -5.84 4.37
CA PHE A 158 23.26 -6.16 4.77
C PHE A 158 24.28 -5.09 4.39
N TYR A 159 24.05 -4.34 3.31
CA TYR A 159 24.84 -3.16 2.98
C TYR A 159 24.67 -2.04 4.02
N LEU A 160 23.43 -1.78 4.46
CA LEU A 160 23.10 -0.72 5.41
C LEU A 160 23.64 -1.00 6.82
N CYS A 161 23.55 -2.26 7.25
CA CYS A 161 23.93 -2.72 8.59
C CYS A 161 25.31 -3.40 8.67
N GLY A 162 26.07 -3.43 7.58
CA GLY A 162 27.38 -4.08 7.53
C GLY A 162 28.45 -3.36 8.36
N GLU A 163 29.41 -4.13 8.89
CA GLU A 163 30.46 -3.63 9.80
C GLU A 163 31.22 -2.42 9.23
N TYR A 164 31.64 -2.47 7.95
CA TYR A 164 32.30 -1.33 7.30
C TYR A 164 31.51 -0.02 7.41
N ARG A 165 30.19 -0.07 7.21
CA ARG A 165 29.33 1.12 7.23
C ARG A 165 29.09 1.58 8.65
N TYR A 166 28.95 0.65 9.58
CA TYR A 166 28.87 0.93 11.01
C TYR A 166 30.14 1.65 11.50
N GLU A 167 31.31 1.04 11.31
CA GLU A 167 32.63 1.59 11.72
C GLU A 167 32.90 2.96 11.10
N LYS A 168 32.59 3.11 9.79
CA LYS A 168 32.76 4.39 9.08
C LYS A 168 31.98 5.53 9.73
N TRP A 169 30.76 5.29 10.19
CA TRP A 169 29.92 6.32 10.79
C TRP A 169 30.21 6.50 12.28
N GLU A 170 30.52 5.41 12.98
CA GLU A 170 30.91 5.44 14.39
C GLU A 170 32.18 6.27 14.61
N TYR A 171 33.20 6.09 13.75
CA TYR A 171 34.43 6.90 13.80
C TYR A 171 34.18 8.41 13.65
N ARG A 172 33.08 8.78 12.98
CA ARG A 172 32.68 10.17 12.75
C ARG A 172 31.65 10.68 13.76
N GLU A 173 31.26 9.83 14.72
CA GLU A 173 30.16 10.07 15.65
C GLU A 173 28.86 10.48 14.93
N ALA A 174 28.66 9.94 13.72
CA ALA A 174 27.57 10.30 12.81
C ALA A 174 26.29 9.51 13.13
N TYR A 175 25.82 9.60 14.37
CA TYR A 175 24.72 8.77 14.90
C TYR A 175 23.38 9.00 14.19
N HIS A 176 23.13 10.20 13.67
CA HIS A 176 21.95 10.48 12.85
C HIS A 176 21.95 9.65 11.56
N GLN A 177 23.10 9.55 10.87
CA GLN A 177 23.24 8.74 9.66
C GLN A 177 23.13 7.25 9.98
N MET A 178 23.60 6.82 11.15
CA MET A 178 23.45 5.42 11.60
C MET A 178 21.97 5.08 11.87
N ALA A 179 21.24 5.95 12.57
CA ALA A 179 19.80 5.78 12.81
C ALA A 179 19.01 5.79 11.48
N GLN A 180 19.35 6.67 10.54
CA GLN A 180 18.76 6.65 9.19
C GLN A 180 19.00 5.32 8.46
N ASN A 181 20.21 4.76 8.55
CA ASN A 181 20.52 3.46 7.96
C ASN A 181 19.69 2.34 8.61
N PHE A 182 19.48 2.39 9.93
CA PHE A 182 18.61 1.44 10.62
C PHE A 182 17.16 1.58 10.15
N HIS A 183 16.60 2.79 10.04
CA HIS A 183 15.24 2.97 9.52
C HIS A 183 15.08 2.45 8.09
N GLU A 184 16.05 2.73 7.21
CA GLU A 184 16.03 2.19 5.84
C GLU A 184 16.18 0.65 5.85
N ALA A 185 17.00 0.09 6.73
CA ALA A 185 17.13 -1.35 6.89
C ALA A 185 15.85 -1.99 7.45
N PHE A 186 15.09 -1.29 8.29
CA PHE A 186 13.77 -1.74 8.73
C PHE A 186 12.80 -1.84 7.55
N GLU A 187 12.79 -0.85 6.64
CA GLU A 187 11.99 -0.92 5.42
C GLU A 187 12.40 -2.12 4.54
N CYS A 188 13.71 -2.35 4.39
CA CYS A 188 14.23 -3.51 3.67
C CYS A 188 13.81 -4.84 4.32
N PHE A 189 13.86 -4.93 5.66
CA PHE A 189 13.41 -6.10 6.40
C PHE A 189 11.92 -6.38 6.14
N CYS A 190 11.06 -5.37 6.22
CA CYS A 190 9.64 -5.53 5.93
C CYS A 190 9.43 -5.99 4.48
N GLY A 191 10.08 -5.34 3.51
CA GLY A 191 10.01 -5.73 2.10
C GLY A 191 10.48 -7.16 1.85
N PHE A 192 11.51 -7.63 2.56
CA PHE A 192 11.95 -9.02 2.53
C PHE A 192 10.87 -9.97 3.06
N VAL A 193 10.27 -9.65 4.22
CA VAL A 193 9.20 -10.46 4.84
C VAL A 193 7.99 -10.57 3.90
N TYR A 194 7.48 -9.47 3.35
CA TYR A 194 6.37 -9.52 2.39
C TYR A 194 6.72 -10.34 1.14
N ALA A 195 7.91 -10.14 0.58
CA ALA A 195 8.37 -10.90 -0.58
C ALA A 195 8.46 -12.40 -0.29
N VAL A 196 9.01 -12.84 0.87
CA VAL A 196 9.02 -14.27 1.23
C VAL A 196 7.63 -14.84 1.54
N ASN A 197 6.60 -14.01 1.68
CA ASN A 197 5.22 -14.47 1.78
C ASN A 197 4.47 -14.39 0.44
N GLY A 198 5.12 -13.92 -0.64
CA GLY A 198 4.45 -13.63 -1.92
C GLY A 198 3.39 -12.52 -1.80
N SER A 199 3.46 -11.74 -0.72
CA SER A 199 2.48 -10.72 -0.39
C SER A 199 2.86 -9.38 -1.00
N PHE A 200 1.86 -8.53 -1.18
CA PHE A 200 2.05 -7.16 -1.63
C PHE A 200 2.88 -6.40 -0.60
N ILE A 201 3.89 -5.66 -1.04
CA ILE A 201 4.66 -4.77 -0.17
C ILE A 201 3.84 -3.48 0.00
N PRO A 202 3.27 -3.20 1.20
CA PRO A 202 2.43 -2.02 1.39
C PRO A 202 3.21 -0.72 1.25
N ARG A 203 2.49 0.40 1.18
CA ARG A 203 3.11 1.73 1.32
C ARG A 203 3.73 1.89 2.72
N LYS A 204 4.68 2.82 2.85
CA LYS A 204 5.50 3.01 4.06
C LYS A 204 4.69 3.17 5.34
N ASP A 205 3.54 3.82 5.26
CA ASP A 205 2.62 4.06 6.37
C ASP A 205 2.00 2.76 6.92
N TRP A 206 1.94 1.69 6.12
CA TRP A 206 1.31 0.40 6.49
C TRP A 206 2.31 -0.74 6.67
N LEU A 207 3.56 -0.50 6.27
CA LEU A 207 4.64 -1.49 6.21
C LEU A 207 4.83 -2.26 7.52
N ALA A 208 4.70 -1.57 8.66
CA ALA A 208 4.86 -2.17 9.99
C ALA A 208 3.56 -2.79 10.52
N TYR A 209 2.40 -2.31 10.05
CA TYR A 209 1.09 -2.66 10.61
C TYR A 209 0.64 -4.07 10.20
N LEU A 210 0.84 -4.44 8.94
CA LEU A 210 0.44 -5.76 8.42
C LEU A 210 1.56 -6.81 8.56
N LEU A 211 2.73 -6.42 9.08
CA LEU A 211 3.87 -7.30 9.23
C LEU A 211 3.63 -8.46 10.23
N PRO A 212 2.91 -8.26 11.36
CA PRO A 212 2.57 -9.34 12.28
C PRO A 212 1.67 -10.42 11.66
N GLU A 213 0.90 -10.08 10.62
CA GLU A 213 -0.05 -10.99 9.98
C GLU A 213 0.64 -11.98 9.01
N GLN A 214 1.89 -11.74 8.65
CA GLN A 214 2.64 -12.56 7.68
C GLN A 214 2.94 -13.97 8.24
N GLU A 215 2.84 -15.01 7.42
CA GLU A 215 3.07 -16.39 7.88
C GLU A 215 4.55 -16.62 8.22
N ILE A 216 5.44 -16.26 7.30
CA ILE A 216 6.89 -16.40 7.43
C ILE A 216 7.46 -15.09 7.99
N LYS A 217 7.73 -15.06 9.29
CA LYS A 217 8.23 -13.90 10.02
C LYS A 217 9.10 -14.33 11.22
N PRO A 218 9.96 -13.47 11.79
CA PRO A 218 10.69 -13.80 13.00
C PRO A 218 9.76 -13.93 14.21
N PRO A 219 10.15 -14.73 15.23
CA PRO A 219 9.40 -14.83 16.48
C PRO A 219 9.35 -13.48 17.20
N ASN A 220 8.24 -13.22 17.91
CA ASN A 220 8.02 -11.97 18.65
C ASN A 220 8.11 -10.70 17.77
N ILE A 221 7.61 -10.79 16.53
CA ILE A 221 7.64 -9.73 15.52
C ILE A 221 7.19 -8.36 16.05
N GLU A 222 6.14 -8.28 16.86
CA GLU A 222 5.62 -7.01 17.39
C GLU A 222 6.62 -6.33 18.34
N LEU A 223 7.26 -7.11 19.22
CA LEU A 223 8.31 -6.60 20.09
C LEU A 223 9.52 -6.15 19.27
N LEU A 224 9.86 -6.90 18.22
CA LEU A 224 10.97 -6.59 17.34
C LEU A 224 10.74 -5.28 16.57
N ILE A 225 9.57 -5.10 15.96
CA ILE A 225 9.16 -3.85 15.28
C ILE A 225 9.30 -2.67 16.25
N ASN A 226 8.74 -2.79 17.46
CA ASN A 226 8.80 -1.74 18.47
C ASN A 226 10.24 -1.35 18.84
N LYS A 227 11.15 -2.33 18.94
CA LYS A 227 12.57 -2.08 19.22
C LYS A 227 13.28 -1.43 18.04
N MET A 228 13.04 -1.89 16.82
CA MET A 228 13.67 -1.35 15.60
C MET A 228 13.26 0.11 15.33
N LEU A 229 11.98 0.44 15.54
CA LEU A 229 11.46 1.80 15.32
C LEU A 229 11.88 2.81 16.40
N ARG A 230 12.45 2.35 17.53
CA ARG A 230 12.84 3.19 18.66
C ARG A 230 14.33 3.49 18.73
N VAL A 231 15.11 3.12 17.72
CA VAL A 231 16.55 3.38 17.71
C VAL A 231 16.79 4.90 17.61
N LEU A 232 17.35 5.47 18.68
CA LEU A 232 17.65 6.89 18.79
C LEU A 232 19.03 7.22 18.19
N PRO A 233 19.22 8.45 17.65
CA PRO A 233 20.49 8.89 17.07
C PRO A 233 21.52 9.31 18.14
N GLU A 234 21.75 8.43 19.12
CA GLU A 234 22.70 8.60 20.20
C GLU A 234 23.47 7.30 20.43
N ARG A 235 24.68 7.39 21.00
CA ARG A 235 25.61 6.24 21.09
C ARG A 235 24.96 4.96 21.65
N ASN A 236 24.33 5.04 22.82
CA ASN A 236 23.69 3.89 23.45
C ASN A 236 22.56 3.32 22.57
N GLY A 237 21.73 4.19 21.98
CA GLY A 237 20.68 3.79 21.05
C GLY A 237 21.21 3.10 19.81
N ILE A 238 22.35 3.55 19.28
CA ILE A 238 23.02 2.93 18.12
C ILE A 238 23.63 1.57 18.47
N GLU A 239 24.26 1.44 19.63
CA GLU A 239 24.83 0.16 20.12
C GLU A 239 23.72 -0.89 20.35
N GLU A 240 22.60 -0.50 20.97
CA GLU A 240 21.41 -1.35 21.09
C GLU A 240 20.81 -1.71 19.72
N GLY A 241 20.70 -0.72 18.83
CA GLY A 241 20.25 -0.88 17.46
C GLY A 241 21.09 -1.91 16.71
N LYS A 242 22.43 -1.86 16.82
CA LYS A 242 23.33 -2.84 16.19
C LYS A 242 22.96 -4.27 16.55
N ILE A 243 22.74 -4.54 17.84
CA ILE A 243 22.40 -5.88 18.34
C ILE A 243 21.05 -6.36 17.78
N ILE A 244 20.04 -5.47 17.78
CA ILE A 244 18.71 -5.77 17.24
C ILE A 244 18.81 -6.12 15.76
N TYR A 245 19.47 -5.28 14.97
CA TYR A 245 19.58 -5.47 13.51
C TYR A 245 20.49 -6.65 13.14
N GLN A 246 21.49 -7.00 13.95
CA GLN A 246 22.23 -8.25 13.77
C GLN A 246 21.34 -9.47 14.00
N THR A 247 20.44 -9.43 14.99
CA THR A 247 19.49 -10.50 15.27
C THR A 247 18.52 -10.69 14.10
N VAL A 248 17.97 -9.61 13.57
CA VAL A 248 17.11 -9.64 12.37
C VAL A 248 17.87 -10.12 11.14
N GLY A 249 19.11 -9.66 10.95
CA GLY A 249 19.97 -10.09 9.85
C GLY A 249 20.24 -11.59 9.88
N LYS A 250 20.50 -12.18 11.06
CA LYS A 250 20.64 -13.64 11.22
C LYS A 250 19.38 -14.37 10.78
N TRP A 251 18.21 -13.90 11.20
CA TRP A 251 16.94 -14.49 10.76
C TRP A 251 16.77 -14.41 9.24
N MET A 252 16.98 -13.23 8.64
CA MET A 252 16.86 -13.05 7.18
C MET A 252 17.80 -13.99 6.40
N LYS A 253 19.03 -14.17 6.90
CA LYS A 253 20.01 -15.10 6.31
C LYS A 253 19.51 -16.54 6.37
N THR A 254 19.12 -17.03 7.55
CA THR A 254 18.59 -18.39 7.70
C THR A 254 17.35 -18.61 6.83
N THR A 255 16.46 -17.62 6.73
CA THR A 255 15.30 -17.71 5.84
C THR A 255 15.73 -17.83 4.37
N ALA A 256 16.68 -17.00 3.90
CA ALA A 256 17.16 -17.07 2.52
C ALA A 256 17.88 -18.39 2.20
N GLU A 257 18.65 -18.95 3.16
CA GLU A 257 19.29 -20.27 3.06
C GLU A 257 18.23 -21.39 2.96
N ASN A 258 17.18 -21.35 3.79
CA ASN A 258 16.09 -22.32 3.75
C ASN A 258 15.32 -22.32 2.42
N PHE A 259 15.29 -21.17 1.73
CA PHE A 259 14.72 -21.04 0.39
C PHE A 259 15.70 -21.41 -0.74
N GLY A 260 16.97 -21.73 -0.43
CA GLY A 260 18.02 -22.00 -1.42
C GLY A 260 18.35 -20.79 -2.30
N TRP A 261 18.21 -19.57 -1.77
CA TRP A 261 18.48 -18.34 -2.51
C TRP A 261 19.92 -17.85 -2.39
N ILE A 262 20.60 -18.29 -1.34
CA ILE A 262 22.03 -18.10 -1.04
C ILE A 262 22.64 -19.41 -0.57
#